data_AF-A0A356WSU0-F1
#
_entry.id   AF-A0A356WSU0-F1
#
_cell.length_a   1.000
_cell.length_b   1.000
_cell.length_c   1.000
_cell.angle_alpha   90.00
_cell.angle_beta   90.00
_cell.angle_gamma   90.00
#
_symmetry.space_group_name_H-M   'P 1'
#
loop_
_entity.id
_entity.type
_entity.pdbx_description
1 polymer ?
#
loop_
_entity_poly.entity_id
_entity_poly.type
_entity_poly.pdbx_seq_one_letter_code
_entity_poly.pdbx_strand_id
1 'polypeptide(L)'
;YYFYQSFPFNELVALYDIADIAMVTPLRDGMNLVAKEYLATKRGKPGVLILSEMAGAAIELTDAIIINPNDTQEIEAAILQALTMPKKEQRIRLNNMQKRISTQTVKKWANDFVKELLYISKQNNEIFQKIVGKRQLSQIKKEYDQAYTRLILLDYDGTLSPFVKNPEDAVPSKELLNLLKKMTADKKNKVVINSGRNRQVLDKWFKGIDLDFAAEHGAFFKENHKWHKNVQEKITWDDEILRIIEHTIDKTPRSRMEIKDSSLVWHYRNVDVWLAELRQKQLINALMGPASRLNLQIVPGNKIVEIKSPDFNKGSEVKR
;
A
#
# COMPACT_ATOMS: atom_id res chain seq x y z
N TYR A 1 -11.99 28.38 31.76
CA TYR A 1 -10.58 28.79 31.89
C TYR A 1 -9.77 28.12 30.80
N TYR A 2 -8.94 28.88 30.09
CA TYR A 2 -8.00 28.36 29.10
C TYR A 2 -6.60 28.52 29.66
N PHE A 3 -5.84 27.43 29.74
CA PHE A 3 -4.50 27.42 30.32
C PHE A 3 -3.47 27.16 29.21
N TYR A 4 -2.57 28.12 29.00
CA TYR A 4 -1.45 28.01 28.06
C TYR A 4 -0.14 27.87 28.83
N GLN A 5 -0.02 26.80 29.61
CA GLN A 5 1.18 26.47 30.38
C GLN A 5 1.33 24.96 30.54
N SER A 6 2.56 24.49 30.73
CA SER A 6 2.83 23.08 31.07
C SER A 6 2.46 22.81 32.52
N PHE A 7 1.72 21.74 32.77
CA PHE A 7 1.43 21.27 34.14
C PHE A 7 2.44 20.17 34.55
N PRO A 8 2.84 20.12 35.83
CA PRO A 8 3.54 18.95 36.38
C PRO A 8 2.75 17.67 36.12
N PHE A 9 3.46 16.55 35.92
CA PHE A 9 2.84 15.27 35.54
C PHE A 9 1.69 14.84 36.47
N ASN A 10 1.88 14.97 37.79
CA ASN A 10 0.85 14.59 38.76
C ASN A 10 -0.42 15.47 38.66
N GLU A 11 -0.26 16.76 38.36
CA GLU A 11 -1.40 17.67 38.16
C GLU A 11 -2.12 17.33 36.85
N LEU A 12 -1.37 17.06 35.78
CA LEU A 12 -1.91 16.65 34.49
C LEU A 12 -2.73 15.35 34.62
N VAL A 13 -2.23 14.36 35.37
CA VAL A 13 -2.93 13.11 35.67
C VAL A 13 -4.25 13.37 36.41
N ALA A 14 -4.26 14.29 37.37
CA ALA A 14 -5.49 14.68 38.07
C ALA A 14 -6.48 15.36 37.12
N LEU A 15 -6.02 16.27 36.24
CA LEU A 15 -6.84 16.92 35.22
C LEU A 15 -7.46 15.90 34.25
N TYR A 16 -6.68 14.92 33.81
CA TYR A 16 -7.18 13.83 32.96
C TYR A 16 -8.23 12.98 33.66
N ASP A 17 -8.02 12.63 34.94
CA ASP A 17 -8.97 11.83 35.70
C ASP A 17 -10.34 12.54 35.84
N ILE A 18 -10.36 13.87 36.01
CA ILE A 18 -11.60 14.64 36.15
C ILE A 18 -12.28 15.00 34.82
N ALA A 19 -11.54 15.14 33.72
CA ALA A 19 -12.10 15.63 32.45
C ALA A 19 -13.04 14.60 31.78
N ASP A 20 -14.29 14.95 31.46
CA ASP A 20 -15.21 14.03 30.78
C ASP A 20 -14.80 13.71 29.32
N ILE A 21 -14.11 14.65 28.67
CA ILE A 21 -13.72 14.57 27.26
C ILE A 21 -12.26 15.00 27.14
N ALA A 22 -11.44 14.19 26.46
CA ALA A 22 -10.16 14.61 25.93
C ALA A 22 -10.25 14.74 24.42
N MET A 23 -9.87 15.90 23.91
CA MET A 23 -9.84 16.17 22.48
C MET A 23 -8.40 16.44 22.06
N VAL A 24 -7.88 15.58 21.19
CA VAL A 24 -6.47 15.60 20.78
C VAL A 24 -6.41 15.69 19.27
N THR A 25 -6.12 16.90 18.76
CA THR A 25 -6.27 17.24 17.34
C THR A 25 -4.94 17.61 16.66
N PRO A 26 -3.86 16.81 16.79
CA PRO A 26 -2.61 17.15 16.12
C PRO A 26 -2.79 17.10 14.60
N LEU A 27 -2.09 17.98 13.89
CA LEU A 27 -1.95 17.91 12.44
C LEU A 27 -0.95 16.82 12.00
N ARG A 28 -0.04 16.43 12.89
CA ARG A 28 0.91 15.34 12.70
C ARG A 28 1.48 14.89 14.04
N ASP A 29 1.23 13.64 14.42
CA ASP A 29 1.79 13.05 15.64
C ASP A 29 1.95 11.53 15.48
N GLY A 30 2.96 10.97 16.13
CA GLY A 30 3.18 9.53 16.20
C GLY A 30 2.35 8.90 17.31
N MET A 31 3.01 8.56 18.42
CA MET A 31 2.42 7.72 19.47
C MET A 31 1.33 8.41 20.31
N ASN A 32 1.26 9.75 20.28
CA ASN A 32 0.37 10.59 21.09
C ASN A 32 0.14 10.06 22.52
N LEU A 33 1.10 10.30 23.40
CA LEU A 33 1.03 9.83 24.79
C LEU A 33 -0.13 10.46 25.56
N VAL A 34 -0.50 11.72 25.25
CA VAL A 34 -1.61 12.43 25.88
C VAL A 34 -2.92 11.63 25.80
N ALA A 35 -3.25 11.09 24.63
CA ALA A 35 -4.43 10.25 24.45
C ALA A 35 -4.39 8.98 25.31
N LYS A 36 -3.22 8.32 25.39
CA LYS A 36 -3.04 7.09 26.18
C LYS A 36 -3.05 7.37 27.68
N GLU A 37 -2.42 8.45 28.11
CA GLU A 37 -2.38 8.89 29.50
C GLU A 37 -3.80 9.20 29.98
N TYR A 38 -4.57 9.98 29.21
CA TYR A 38 -5.97 10.24 29.52
C TYR A 38 -6.78 8.95 29.70
N LEU A 39 -6.64 7.99 28.79
CA LEU A 39 -7.31 6.70 28.93
C LEU A 39 -6.84 5.95 30.18
N ALA A 40 -5.53 5.97 30.48
CA ALA A 40 -4.97 5.25 31.62
C ALA A 40 -5.39 5.82 32.98
N THR A 41 -5.70 7.13 33.08
CA THR A 41 -6.15 7.74 34.33
C THR A 41 -7.59 7.38 34.69
N LYS A 42 -8.41 6.98 33.71
CA LYS A 42 -9.85 6.68 33.87
C LYS A 42 -10.10 5.35 34.58
N ARG A 43 -9.92 5.32 35.91
CA ARG A 43 -10.08 4.13 36.78
C ARG A 43 -11.55 3.75 37.01
N GLY A 44 -12.24 3.31 35.96
CA GLY A 44 -13.66 2.93 35.99
C GLY A 44 -14.64 4.11 35.86
N LYS A 45 -14.11 5.33 35.80
CA LYS A 45 -14.88 6.52 35.43
C LYS A 45 -15.13 6.54 33.92
N PRO A 46 -16.31 7.01 33.48
CA PRO A 46 -16.57 7.20 32.06
C PRO A 46 -15.72 8.36 31.50
N GLY A 47 -15.51 8.35 30.19
CA GLY A 47 -14.84 9.43 29.48
C GLY A 47 -14.84 9.16 27.97
N VAL A 48 -14.76 10.23 27.19
CA VAL A 48 -14.68 10.16 25.73
C VAL A 48 -13.34 10.69 25.24
N LEU A 49 -12.77 10.03 24.24
CA LEU A 49 -11.58 10.48 23.53
C LEU A 49 -11.99 10.86 22.11
N ILE A 50 -11.73 12.11 21.73
CA ILE A 50 -11.77 12.59 20.35
C ILE A 50 -10.32 12.68 19.88
N LEU A 51 -10.00 12.04 18.76
CA LEU A 51 -8.62 11.87 18.32
C LEU A 51 -8.50 12.16 16.82
N SER A 52 -7.54 13.01 16.47
CA SER A 52 -7.16 13.24 15.07
C SER A 52 -6.74 11.92 14.42
N GLU A 53 -7.25 11.68 13.21
CA GLU A 53 -6.72 10.61 12.36
C GLU A 53 -5.24 10.79 12.02
N MET A 54 -4.72 12.01 12.20
CA MET A 54 -3.31 12.34 11.97
C MET A 54 -2.39 11.92 13.14
N ALA A 55 -2.97 11.40 14.23
CA ALA A 55 -2.21 10.77 15.31
C ALA A 55 -1.98 9.29 14.98
N GLY A 56 -0.74 8.80 15.09
CA GLY A 56 -0.45 7.37 14.98
C GLY A 56 -1.22 6.51 16.00
N ALA A 57 -1.58 7.07 17.16
CA ALA A 57 -2.48 6.45 18.13
C ALA A 57 -3.90 6.16 17.58
N ALA A 58 -4.36 6.83 16.52
CA ALA A 58 -5.66 6.57 15.91
C ALA A 58 -5.77 5.17 15.28
N ILE A 59 -4.64 4.59 14.87
CA ILE A 59 -4.59 3.21 14.32
C ILE A 59 -4.94 2.17 15.40
N GLU A 60 -4.53 2.44 16.64
CA GLU A 60 -4.76 1.53 17.76
C GLU A 60 -5.99 1.90 18.61
N LEU A 61 -6.36 3.17 18.71
CA LEU A 61 -7.48 3.66 19.52
C LEU A 61 -8.76 3.82 18.69
N THR A 62 -9.19 2.74 18.03
CA THR A 62 -10.29 2.77 17.06
C THR A 62 -11.66 3.07 17.65
N ASP A 63 -11.82 2.90 18.97
CA ASP A 63 -13.07 3.22 19.69
C ASP A 63 -13.18 4.72 20.07
N ALA A 64 -12.12 5.51 19.84
CA ALA A 64 -12.17 6.96 19.91
C ALA A 64 -13.09 7.52 18.81
N ILE A 65 -13.57 8.75 19.00
CA ILE A 65 -14.20 9.49 17.92
C ILE A 65 -13.07 10.04 17.06
N ILE A 66 -12.84 9.41 15.90
CA ILE A 66 -11.80 9.81 14.97
C ILE A 66 -12.29 10.98 14.12
N ILE A 67 -11.47 12.03 14.02
CA ILE A 67 -11.78 13.25 13.26
C ILE A 67 -10.64 13.62 12.31
N ASN A 68 -10.95 14.32 11.21
CA ASN A 68 -9.98 15.10 10.46
C ASN A 68 -9.76 16.45 11.19
N PRO A 69 -8.53 16.77 11.60
CA PRO A 69 -8.26 17.99 12.37
C PRO A 69 -8.47 19.29 11.57
N ASN A 70 -8.65 19.20 10.25
CA ASN A 70 -8.93 20.34 9.37
C ASN A 70 -10.42 20.49 9.04
N ASP A 71 -11.26 19.53 9.43
CA ASP A 71 -12.71 19.58 9.18
C ASP A 71 -13.42 20.10 10.43
N THR A 72 -13.85 21.36 10.37
CA THR A 72 -14.51 22.04 11.49
C THR A 72 -15.89 21.46 11.78
N GLN A 73 -16.62 20.98 10.76
CA GLN A 73 -17.93 20.38 10.93
C GLN A 73 -17.81 19.00 11.58
N GLU A 74 -16.80 18.22 11.19
CA GLU A 74 -16.52 16.92 11.81
C GLU A 74 -16.12 17.08 13.29
N ILE A 75 -15.31 18.08 13.61
CA ILE A 75 -14.95 18.40 15.00
C ILE A 75 -16.19 18.81 15.81
N GLU A 76 -17.06 19.66 15.26
CA GLU A 76 -18.30 20.08 15.91
C GLU A 76 -19.20 18.86 16.19
N ALA A 77 -19.43 18.03 15.19
CA ALA A 77 -20.22 16.81 15.32
C ALA A 77 -19.62 15.83 16.35
N ALA A 78 -18.29 15.70 16.39
CA ALA A 78 -17.59 14.86 17.36
C ALA A 78 -17.73 15.37 18.80
N ILE A 79 -17.67 16.69 19.01
CA ILE A 79 -17.89 17.31 20.32
C ILE A 79 -19.33 17.05 20.78
N LEU A 80 -20.31 17.29 19.90
CA LEU A 80 -21.72 17.02 20.19
C LEU A 80 -21.92 15.54 20.55
N GLN A 81 -21.40 14.63 19.73
CA GLN A 81 -21.46 13.19 19.97
C GLN A 81 -20.84 12.82 21.32
N ALA A 82 -19.67 13.37 21.66
CA ALA A 82 -19.00 13.10 22.93
C ALA A 82 -19.82 13.56 24.13
N LEU A 83 -20.44 14.75 24.04
CA LEU A 83 -21.28 15.31 25.10
C LEU A 83 -22.57 14.51 25.30
N THR A 84 -23.17 14.01 24.22
CA THR A 84 -24.44 13.26 24.28
C THR A 84 -24.26 11.74 24.42
N MET A 85 -23.04 11.23 24.38
CA MET A 85 -22.76 9.79 24.40
C MET A 85 -23.25 9.14 25.71
N PRO A 86 -24.09 8.10 25.67
CA PRO A 86 -24.55 7.41 26.88
C PRO A 86 -23.39 6.87 27.71
N LYS A 87 -23.42 7.04 29.04
CA LYS A 87 -22.34 6.60 29.94
C LYS A 87 -22.00 5.10 29.82
N LYS A 88 -22.96 4.26 29.43
CA LYS A 88 -22.73 2.84 29.13
C LYS A 88 -21.80 2.65 27.93
N GLU A 89 -22.04 3.39 26.85
CA GLU A 89 -21.20 3.35 25.65
C GLU A 89 -19.80 3.91 25.93
N GLN A 90 -19.71 5.04 26.66
CA GLN A 90 -18.44 5.62 27.09
C GLN A 90 -17.56 4.59 27.79
N ARG A 91 -18.12 3.83 28.75
CA ARG A 91 -17.41 2.77 29.48
C ARG A 91 -16.95 1.64 28.57
N ILE A 92 -17.76 1.20 27.62
CA ILE A 92 -17.40 0.10 26.70
C ILE A 92 -16.20 0.51 25.86
N ARG A 93 -16.30 1.65 25.15
CA ARG A 93 -15.23 2.20 24.31
C ARG A 93 -13.94 2.38 25.11
N LEU A 94 -14.05 2.97 26.30
CA LEU A 94 -12.91 3.22 27.18
C LEU A 94 -12.23 1.92 27.64
N ASN A 95 -13.00 0.92 28.08
CA ASN A 95 -12.45 -0.36 28.52
C ASN A 95 -11.73 -1.10 27.39
N ASN A 96 -12.28 -1.08 26.17
CA ASN A 96 -11.65 -1.68 25.00
C ASN A 96 -10.30 -1.02 24.69
N MET A 97 -10.26 0.32 24.67
CA MET A 97 -9.02 1.06 24.46
C MET A 97 -8.00 0.81 25.58
N GLN A 98 -8.43 0.82 26.84
CA GLN A 98 -7.57 0.48 27.99
C GLN A 98 -6.99 -0.94 27.88
N LYS A 99 -7.81 -1.91 27.47
CA LYS A 99 -7.35 -3.29 27.22
C LYS A 99 -6.33 -3.35 26.08
N ARG A 100 -6.48 -2.51 25.05
CA ARG A 100 -5.52 -2.46 23.94
C ARG A 100 -4.19 -1.88 24.39
N ILE A 101 -4.19 -0.73 25.07
CA ILE A 101 -2.95 -0.07 25.54
C ILE A 101 -2.21 -0.89 26.60
N SER A 102 -2.91 -1.64 27.47
CA SER A 102 -2.27 -2.43 28.54
C SER A 102 -1.36 -3.54 28.01
N THR A 103 -1.60 -4.01 26.78
CA THR A 103 -0.75 -5.01 26.12
C THR A 103 0.45 -4.42 25.39
N GLN A 104 0.52 -3.08 25.24
CA GLN A 104 1.55 -2.38 24.47
C GLN A 104 2.63 -1.82 25.41
N THR A 105 3.45 -2.71 25.97
CA THR A 105 4.55 -2.32 26.87
C THR A 105 5.77 -1.81 26.10
N VAL A 106 6.63 -1.02 26.76
CA VAL A 106 7.92 -0.56 26.22
C VAL A 106 8.79 -1.75 25.78
N LYS A 107 8.78 -2.85 26.54
CA LYS A 107 9.51 -4.08 26.19
C LYS A 107 8.99 -4.71 24.89
N LYS A 108 7.66 -4.76 24.73
CA LYS A 108 7.04 -5.27 23.50
C LYS A 108 7.42 -4.38 22.31
N TRP A 109 7.27 -3.06 22.44
CA TRP A 109 7.66 -2.11 21.41
C TRP A 109 9.13 -2.27 20.99
N ALA A 110 10.05 -2.36 21.95
CA ALA A 110 11.48 -2.52 21.66
C ALA A 110 11.76 -3.83 20.92
N ASN A 111 11.12 -4.93 21.34
CA ASN A 111 11.24 -6.23 20.67
C ASN A 111 10.69 -6.19 19.25
N ASP A 112 9.51 -5.59 19.04
CA ASP A 112 8.88 -5.49 17.72
C ASP A 112 9.74 -4.61 16.79
N PHE A 113 10.29 -3.50 17.30
CA PHE A 113 11.20 -2.63 16.56
C PHE A 113 12.48 -3.36 16.12
N VAL A 114 13.15 -4.07 17.03
CA VAL A 114 14.38 -4.81 16.70
C VAL A 114 14.09 -5.94 15.70
N LYS A 115 12.97 -6.66 15.86
CA LYS A 115 12.55 -7.70 14.91
C LYS A 115 12.34 -7.13 13.51
N GLU A 116 11.63 -6.02 13.40
CA GLU A 116 11.38 -5.36 12.12
C GLU A 116 12.69 -4.86 11.49
N LEU A 117 13.59 -4.27 12.28
CA LEU A 117 14.89 -3.82 11.81
C LEU A 117 15.73 -4.97 11.24
N LEU A 118 15.76 -6.12 11.95
CA LEU A 118 16.47 -7.31 11.50
C LEU A 118 15.84 -7.92 10.24
N TYR A 119 14.51 -7.91 10.16
CA TYR A 119 13.77 -8.36 8.99
C TYR A 119 14.11 -7.51 7.76
N ILE A 120 14.06 -6.18 7.88
CA ILE A 120 14.43 -5.24 6.81
C ILE A 120 15.91 -5.41 6.42
N SER A 121 16.81 -5.57 7.38
CA SER A 121 18.23 -5.83 7.11
C SER A 121 18.44 -7.10 6.27
N LYS A 122 17.72 -8.17 6.59
CA LYS A 122 17.74 -9.40 5.79
C LYS A 122 17.21 -9.18 4.37
N GLN A 123 16.08 -8.49 4.22
CA GLN A 123 15.53 -8.15 2.90
C GLN A 123 16.50 -7.31 2.06
N ASN A 124 17.17 -6.34 2.68
CA ASN A 124 18.19 -5.53 2.00
C ASN A 124 19.36 -6.38 1.53
N ASN A 125 19.84 -7.33 2.34
CA ASN A 125 20.90 -8.26 1.92
C ASN A 125 20.48 -9.14 0.74
N GLU A 126 19.23 -9.62 0.72
CA GLU A 126 18.68 -10.36 -0.44
C GLU A 126 18.64 -9.47 -1.68
N ILE A 127 18.30 -8.18 -1.56
CA ILE A 127 18.35 -7.23 -2.67
C ILE A 127 19.79 -7.01 -3.15
N PHE A 128 20.76 -6.84 -2.24
CA PHE A 128 22.17 -6.71 -2.61
C PHE A 128 22.71 -7.96 -3.32
N GLN A 129 22.25 -9.15 -2.94
CA GLN A 129 22.60 -10.40 -3.65
C GLN A 129 22.01 -10.49 -5.06
N LYS A 130 20.92 -9.77 -5.37
CA LYS A 130 20.35 -9.68 -6.72
C LYS A 130 21.17 -8.81 -7.67
N ILE A 131 22.14 -8.04 -7.17
CA ILE A 131 23.06 -7.29 -8.02
C ILE A 131 24.00 -8.29 -8.71
N VAL A 132 23.90 -8.38 -10.04
CA VAL A 132 24.75 -9.25 -10.85
C VAL A 132 26.19 -8.74 -10.78
N GLY A 133 27.00 -9.37 -9.94
CA GLY A 133 28.44 -9.11 -9.87
C GLY A 133 29.18 -9.63 -11.09
N LYS A 134 30.47 -9.26 -11.23
CA LYS A 134 31.32 -9.68 -12.37
C LYS A 134 31.35 -11.21 -12.55
N ARG A 135 31.33 -11.98 -11.45
CA ARG A 135 31.34 -13.44 -11.48
C ARG A 135 30.04 -14.00 -12.06
N GLN A 136 28.89 -13.53 -11.59
CA GLN A 136 27.57 -13.94 -12.07
C GLN A 136 27.39 -13.58 -13.54
N LEU A 137 27.84 -12.38 -13.96
CA LEU A 137 27.79 -11.96 -15.35
C LEU A 137 28.61 -12.90 -16.26
N SER A 138 29.83 -13.26 -15.85
CA SER A 138 30.65 -14.21 -16.60
C SER A 138 30.01 -15.58 -16.73
N GLN A 139 29.32 -16.04 -15.68
CA GLN A 139 28.58 -17.30 -15.72
C GLN A 139 27.38 -17.23 -16.67
N ILE A 140 26.55 -16.19 -16.55
CA ILE A 140 25.40 -15.96 -17.45
C ILE A 140 25.87 -15.90 -18.90
N LYS A 141 26.97 -15.18 -19.17
CA LYS A 141 27.55 -15.09 -20.52
C LYS A 141 27.95 -16.47 -21.05
N LYS A 142 28.65 -17.27 -20.23
CA LYS A 142 29.08 -18.61 -20.63
C LYS A 142 27.88 -19.49 -20.96
N GLU A 143 26.86 -19.51 -20.12
CA GLU A 143 25.63 -20.29 -20.34
C GLU A 143 24.85 -19.78 -21.57
N TYR A 144 24.77 -18.46 -21.77
CA TYR A 144 24.15 -17.84 -22.95
C TYR A 144 24.87 -18.22 -24.26
N ASP A 145 26.21 -18.25 -24.26
CA ASP A 145 27.00 -18.59 -25.45
C ASP A 145 26.87 -20.08 -25.81
N GLN A 146 26.74 -20.95 -24.80
CA GLN A 146 26.66 -22.40 -24.95
C GLN A 146 25.25 -22.92 -25.27
N ALA A 147 24.21 -22.14 -24.97
CA ALA A 147 22.82 -22.55 -25.17
C ALA A 147 22.44 -22.67 -26.66
N TYR A 148 21.71 -23.74 -27.00
CA TYR A 148 21.14 -23.96 -28.33
C TYR A 148 19.85 -23.17 -28.55
N THR A 149 19.06 -22.99 -27.49
CA THR A 149 17.81 -22.24 -27.46
C THR A 149 17.73 -21.43 -26.16
N ARG A 150 17.31 -20.17 -26.24
CA ARG A 150 17.36 -19.21 -25.14
C ARG A 150 16.02 -18.51 -25.01
N LEU A 151 15.34 -18.74 -23.89
CA LEU A 151 14.14 -18.00 -23.51
C LEU A 151 14.54 -16.83 -22.62
N ILE A 152 14.22 -15.61 -23.03
CA ILE A 152 14.57 -14.37 -22.32
C ILE A 152 13.29 -13.64 -21.96
N LEU A 153 12.97 -13.62 -20.67
CA LEU A 153 11.76 -13.01 -20.14
C LEU A 153 12.14 -11.70 -19.45
N LEU A 154 11.61 -10.59 -19.93
CA LEU A 154 11.96 -9.25 -19.46
C LEU A 154 10.73 -8.53 -18.91
N ASP A 155 10.83 -8.03 -17.69
CA ASP A 155 9.87 -7.04 -17.20
C ASP A 155 10.14 -5.69 -17.88
N TYR A 156 9.13 -4.83 -17.97
CA TYR A 156 9.26 -3.52 -18.59
C TYR A 156 9.48 -2.39 -17.57
N ASP A 157 8.44 -2.03 -16.81
CA ASP A 157 8.47 -0.89 -15.90
C ASP A 157 9.38 -1.14 -14.70
N GLY A 158 10.34 -0.24 -14.49
CA GLY A 158 11.36 -0.38 -13.45
C GLY A 158 12.48 -1.36 -13.78
N THR A 159 12.44 -2.01 -14.95
CA THR A 159 13.47 -2.96 -15.41
C THR A 159 14.14 -2.48 -16.70
N LEU A 160 13.39 -2.37 -17.79
CA LEU A 160 13.89 -1.86 -19.07
C LEU A 160 13.70 -0.35 -19.23
N SER A 161 12.71 0.23 -18.53
CA SER A 161 12.39 1.65 -18.55
C SER A 161 12.20 2.16 -17.12
N PRO A 162 12.79 3.29 -16.71
CA PRO A 162 12.70 3.79 -15.35
C PRO A 162 11.27 4.19 -14.98
N PHE A 163 10.95 4.20 -13.68
CA PHE A 163 9.68 4.74 -13.22
C PHE A 163 9.63 6.25 -13.42
N VAL A 164 8.68 6.71 -14.23
CA VAL A 164 8.41 8.14 -14.51
C VAL A 164 7.11 8.59 -13.85
N LYS A 165 6.94 9.90 -13.65
CA LYS A 165 5.77 10.47 -12.97
C LYS A 165 4.45 10.08 -13.65
N ASN A 166 4.35 10.27 -14.96
CA ASN A 166 3.20 9.83 -15.74
C ASN A 166 3.51 8.50 -16.44
N PRO A 167 2.72 7.43 -16.25
CA PRO A 167 2.97 6.14 -16.88
C PRO A 167 3.11 6.19 -18.41
N GLU A 168 2.42 7.08 -19.10
CA GLU A 168 2.49 7.21 -20.56
C GLU A 168 3.85 7.73 -21.06
N ASP A 169 4.61 8.41 -20.20
CA ASP A 169 5.92 8.97 -20.55
C ASP A 169 7.04 7.93 -20.50
N ALA A 170 6.76 6.70 -20.05
CA ALA A 170 7.76 5.64 -19.85
C ALA A 170 8.20 4.97 -21.16
N VAL A 171 8.18 5.69 -22.29
CA VAL A 171 8.43 5.19 -23.65
C VAL A 171 9.84 4.58 -23.77
N PRO A 172 10.03 3.48 -24.53
CA PRO A 172 11.34 2.86 -24.68
C PRO A 172 12.35 3.78 -25.36
N SER A 173 13.59 3.80 -24.86
CA SER A 173 14.67 4.57 -25.46
C SER A 173 15.13 3.97 -26.80
N LYS A 174 15.76 4.79 -27.65
CA LYS A 174 16.35 4.31 -28.92
C LYS A 174 17.39 3.20 -28.70
N GLU A 175 18.17 3.32 -27.63
CA GLU A 175 19.17 2.32 -27.25
C GLU A 175 18.53 0.98 -26.89
N LEU A 176 17.46 1.00 -26.08
CA LEU A 176 16.70 -0.20 -25.73
C LEU A 176 16.09 -0.85 -26.97
N LEU A 177 15.47 -0.08 -27.86
CA LEU A 177 14.89 -0.60 -29.10
C LEU A 177 15.95 -1.26 -30.00
N ASN A 178 17.13 -0.64 -30.12
CA ASN A 178 18.24 -1.22 -30.88
C ASN A 178 18.79 -2.50 -30.22
N LEU A 179 18.87 -2.54 -28.90
CA LEU A 179 19.28 -3.73 -28.15
C LEU A 179 18.30 -4.88 -28.39
N LEU A 180 17.00 -4.64 -28.22
CA LEU A 180 15.96 -5.65 -28.44
C LEU A 180 15.98 -6.15 -29.88
N LYS A 181 16.13 -5.27 -30.88
CA LYS A 181 16.29 -5.68 -32.29
C LYS A 181 17.46 -6.62 -32.50
N LYS A 182 18.64 -6.31 -31.91
CA LYS A 182 19.82 -7.18 -31.98
C LYS A 182 19.56 -8.53 -31.29
N MET A 183 18.88 -8.52 -30.15
CA MET A 183 18.54 -9.75 -29.41
C MET A 183 17.59 -10.64 -30.21
N THR A 184 16.56 -10.06 -30.83
CA THR A 184 15.56 -10.79 -31.64
C THR A 184 16.09 -11.22 -33.01
N ALA A 185 17.17 -10.61 -33.50
CA ALA A 185 17.82 -11.02 -34.74
C ALA A 185 18.52 -12.38 -34.61
N ASP A 186 18.97 -12.74 -33.40
CA ASP A 186 19.52 -14.06 -33.13
C ASP A 186 18.39 -15.08 -32.97
N LYS A 187 18.28 -16.00 -33.92
CA LYS A 187 17.19 -16.99 -33.97
C LYS A 187 17.22 -18.02 -32.85
N LYS A 188 18.31 -18.12 -32.08
CA LYS A 188 18.33 -18.92 -30.85
C LYS A 188 17.57 -18.24 -29.71
N ASN A 189 17.28 -16.94 -29.81
CA ASN A 189 16.56 -16.18 -28.79
C ASN A 189 15.05 -16.17 -29.06
N LYS A 190 14.27 -16.57 -28.05
CA LYS A 190 12.87 -16.19 -27.90
C LYS A 190 12.80 -15.11 -26.81
N VAL A 191 12.47 -13.88 -27.20
CA VAL A 191 12.42 -12.72 -26.29
C VAL A 191 10.97 -12.36 -26.02
N VAL A 192 10.59 -12.35 -24.75
CA VAL A 192 9.23 -12.04 -24.30
C VAL A 192 9.27 -10.86 -23.33
N ILE A 193 8.44 -9.84 -23.57
CA ILE A 193 8.23 -8.75 -22.61
C ILE A 193 7.00 -9.06 -21.76
N ASN A 194 7.20 -9.28 -20.46
CA ASN A 194 6.15 -9.57 -19.48
C ASN A 194 5.86 -8.32 -18.63
N SER A 195 4.80 -7.59 -18.99
CA SER A 195 4.48 -6.26 -18.44
C SER A 195 3.08 -6.22 -17.80
N GLY A 196 2.90 -5.30 -16.86
CA GLY A 196 1.58 -4.92 -16.34
C GLY A 196 0.83 -3.91 -17.22
N ARG A 197 1.42 -3.48 -18.35
CA ARG A 197 0.80 -2.55 -19.30
C ARG A 197 -0.22 -3.25 -20.19
N ASN A 198 -1.13 -2.46 -20.73
CA ASN A 198 -2.13 -2.93 -21.69
C ASN A 198 -1.49 -3.28 -23.04
N ARG A 199 -2.17 -4.15 -23.79
CA ARG A 199 -1.71 -4.67 -25.09
C ARG A 199 -1.51 -3.57 -26.14
N GLN A 200 -2.35 -2.53 -26.14
CA GLN A 200 -2.33 -1.45 -27.12
C GLN A 200 -1.06 -0.60 -26.98
N VAL A 201 -0.63 -0.31 -25.75
CA VAL A 201 0.60 0.44 -25.48
C VAL A 201 1.82 -0.37 -25.90
N LEU A 202 1.86 -1.66 -25.58
CA LEU A 202 2.98 -2.53 -25.96
C LEU A 202 3.13 -2.63 -27.48
N ASP A 203 2.03 -2.83 -28.21
CA ASP A 203 2.05 -2.85 -29.68
C ASP A 203 2.52 -1.51 -30.27
N LYS A 204 2.08 -0.40 -29.69
CA LYS A 204 2.48 0.95 -30.14
C LYS A 204 3.96 1.18 -29.93
N TRP A 205 4.49 0.84 -28.76
CA TRP A 205 5.86 1.16 -28.36
C TRP A 205 6.92 0.29 -29.01
N PHE A 206 6.61 -0.97 -29.29
CA PHE A 206 7.55 -1.94 -29.84
C PHE A 206 7.25 -2.31 -31.30
N LYS A 207 6.51 -1.44 -32.00
CA LYS A 207 6.14 -1.64 -33.41
C LYS A 207 7.38 -1.93 -34.27
N GLY A 208 7.32 -3.01 -35.04
CA GLY A 208 8.39 -3.41 -35.96
C GLY A 208 9.55 -4.17 -35.33
N ILE A 209 9.38 -4.71 -34.12
CA ILE A 209 10.31 -5.66 -33.49
C ILE A 209 9.58 -6.99 -33.30
N ASP A 210 10.28 -8.09 -33.59
CA ASP A 210 9.78 -9.46 -33.46
C ASP A 210 9.83 -9.91 -31.99
N LEU A 211 8.85 -9.45 -31.22
CA LEU A 211 8.71 -9.70 -29.79
C LEU A 211 7.38 -10.39 -29.49
N ASP A 212 7.46 -11.35 -28.58
CA ASP A 212 6.30 -11.87 -27.88
C ASP A 212 6.03 -11.01 -26.63
N PHE A 213 4.78 -10.98 -26.20
CA PHE A 213 4.36 -10.15 -25.06
C PHE A 213 3.49 -10.93 -24.11
N ALA A 214 3.57 -10.57 -22.84
CA ALA A 214 2.50 -10.79 -21.88
C ALA A 214 2.10 -9.43 -21.31
N ALA A 215 0.83 -9.10 -21.48
CA ALA A 215 0.25 -7.84 -21.05
C ALA A 215 -0.62 -8.08 -19.82
N GLU A 216 -0.82 -7.01 -19.04
CA GLU A 216 -1.69 -7.02 -17.86
C GLU A 216 -1.44 -8.23 -16.94
N HIS A 217 -0.16 -8.46 -16.62
CA HIS A 217 0.27 -9.54 -15.72
C HIS A 217 -0.08 -10.96 -16.19
N GLY A 218 -0.23 -11.18 -17.50
CA GLY A 218 -0.51 -12.50 -18.10
C GLY A 218 -1.98 -12.72 -18.48
N ALA A 219 -2.83 -11.71 -18.33
CA ALA A 219 -4.22 -11.72 -18.79
C ALA A 219 -4.33 -11.81 -20.33
N PHE A 220 -3.35 -11.25 -21.05
CA PHE A 220 -3.22 -11.36 -22.49
C PHE A 220 -1.78 -11.73 -22.85
N PHE A 221 -1.61 -12.53 -23.89
CA PHE A 221 -0.28 -12.82 -24.43
C PHE A 221 -0.27 -12.71 -25.95
N LYS A 222 0.88 -12.39 -26.51
CA LYS A 222 1.12 -12.30 -27.93
C LYS A 222 2.16 -13.34 -28.31
N GLU A 223 1.81 -14.20 -29.26
CA GLU A 223 2.72 -15.22 -29.81
C GLU A 223 2.53 -15.29 -31.32
N ASN A 224 3.63 -15.39 -32.07
CA ASN A 224 3.59 -15.39 -33.55
C ASN A 224 2.78 -14.20 -34.11
N HIS A 225 2.98 -13.03 -33.50
CA HIS A 225 2.29 -11.78 -33.80
C HIS A 225 0.76 -11.74 -33.53
N LYS A 226 0.17 -12.77 -32.92
CA LYS A 226 -1.27 -12.83 -32.60
C LYS A 226 -1.50 -12.68 -31.11
N TRP A 227 -2.47 -11.83 -30.75
CA TRP A 227 -2.91 -11.69 -29.36
C TRP A 227 -3.93 -12.77 -29.00
N HIS A 228 -3.72 -13.35 -27.82
CA HIS A 228 -4.59 -14.32 -27.18
C HIS A 228 -5.05 -13.74 -25.84
N LYS A 229 -6.27 -14.07 -25.45
CA LYS A 229 -6.86 -13.66 -24.18
C LYS A 229 -6.89 -14.88 -23.26
N ASN A 230 -6.33 -14.73 -22.07
CA ASN A 230 -6.32 -15.76 -21.03
C ASN A 230 -7.48 -15.59 -20.04
N VAL A 231 -8.11 -14.41 -20.01
CA VAL A 231 -9.24 -14.09 -19.12
C VAL A 231 -10.57 -14.47 -19.78
N GLN A 232 -11.31 -15.39 -19.17
CA GLN A 232 -12.56 -15.89 -19.75
C GLN A 232 -13.71 -14.87 -19.73
N GLU A 233 -13.79 -13.92 -18.79
CA GLU A 233 -14.88 -12.91 -18.71
C GLU A 233 -14.42 -11.52 -18.21
N LYS A 234 -15.22 -10.48 -18.45
CA LYS A 234 -14.96 -9.12 -17.95
C LYS A 234 -15.26 -9.09 -16.46
N ILE A 235 -14.25 -8.77 -15.63
CA ILE A 235 -14.43 -8.70 -14.18
C ILE A 235 -15.37 -7.53 -13.87
N THR A 236 -16.50 -7.82 -13.21
CA THR A 236 -17.35 -6.80 -12.60
C THR A 236 -16.87 -6.61 -11.17
N TRP A 237 -16.37 -5.41 -10.85
CA TRP A 237 -15.86 -5.10 -9.51
C TRP A 237 -17.00 -4.95 -8.51
N ASP A 238 -16.79 -5.45 -7.30
CA ASP A 238 -17.75 -5.40 -6.21
C ASP A 238 -17.89 -3.98 -5.65
N ASP A 239 -19.15 -3.54 -5.45
CA ASP A 239 -19.48 -2.19 -4.97
C ASP A 239 -18.93 -1.88 -3.57
N GLU A 240 -18.73 -2.89 -2.71
CA GLU A 240 -18.09 -2.71 -1.41
C GLU A 240 -16.62 -2.31 -1.58
N ILE A 241 -15.89 -3.00 -2.45
CA ILE A 241 -14.48 -2.69 -2.74
C ILE A 241 -14.34 -1.29 -3.33
N LEU A 242 -15.19 -0.93 -4.29
CA LEU A 242 -15.18 0.41 -4.91
C LEU A 242 -15.41 1.50 -3.86
N ARG A 243 -16.43 1.36 -3.00
CA ARG A 243 -16.74 2.32 -1.93
C ARG A 243 -15.60 2.45 -0.91
N ILE A 244 -14.92 1.36 -0.56
CA ILE A 244 -13.77 1.40 0.35
C ILE A 244 -12.62 2.23 -0.26
N ILE A 245 -12.34 2.05 -1.55
CA ILE A 245 -11.29 2.79 -2.25
C ILE A 245 -11.69 4.26 -2.42
N GLU A 246 -12.93 4.55 -2.79
CA GLU A 246 -13.46 5.91 -2.88
C GLU A 246 -13.36 6.65 -1.55
N HIS A 247 -13.80 6.03 -0.45
CA HIS A 247 -13.66 6.60 0.89
C HIS A 247 -12.19 6.89 1.25
N THR A 248 -11.28 6.02 0.81
CA THR A 248 -9.84 6.23 1.00
C THR A 248 -9.34 7.41 0.18
N ILE A 249 -9.82 7.59 -1.06
CA ILE A 249 -9.45 8.70 -1.94
C ILE A 249 -9.92 10.03 -1.38
N ASP A 250 -11.16 10.11 -0.90
CA ASP A 250 -11.73 11.32 -0.29
C ASP A 250 -10.87 11.81 0.88
N LYS A 251 -10.33 10.87 1.65
CA LYS A 251 -9.47 11.12 2.81
C LYS A 251 -7.98 11.20 2.48
N THR A 252 -7.60 11.10 1.21
CA THR A 252 -6.21 11.06 0.76
C THR A 252 -6.02 11.93 -0.47
N PRO A 253 -5.83 13.25 -0.29
CA PRO A 253 -5.66 14.19 -1.39
C PRO A 253 -4.55 13.75 -2.35
N ARG A 254 -4.80 13.88 -3.66
CA ARG A 254 -3.88 13.50 -4.77
C ARG A 254 -3.67 12.00 -4.97
N SER A 255 -4.42 11.15 -4.28
CA SER A 255 -4.57 9.75 -4.67
C SER A 255 -5.64 9.59 -5.75
N ARG A 256 -5.69 8.44 -6.42
CA ARG A 256 -6.71 8.12 -7.44
C ARG A 256 -6.93 6.62 -7.58
N MET A 257 -8.08 6.25 -8.12
CA MET A 257 -8.38 4.89 -8.56
C MET A 257 -8.19 4.77 -10.08
N GLU A 258 -7.69 3.62 -10.53
CA GLU A 258 -7.61 3.21 -11.93
C GLU A 258 -8.27 1.84 -12.04
N ILE A 259 -9.32 1.74 -12.86
CA ILE A 259 -10.00 0.47 -13.16
C ILE A 259 -9.41 -0.06 -14.47
N LYS A 260 -8.80 -1.25 -14.41
CA LYS A 260 -8.33 -2.00 -15.58
C LYS A 260 -9.26 -3.18 -15.86
N ASP A 261 -9.05 -3.85 -16.99
CA ASP A 261 -9.86 -5.02 -17.40
C ASP A 261 -9.71 -6.21 -16.43
N SER A 262 -8.57 -6.30 -15.73
CA SER A 262 -8.21 -7.43 -14.86
C SER A 262 -7.78 -7.03 -13.44
N SER A 263 -7.60 -5.74 -13.16
CA SER A 263 -7.21 -5.26 -11.83
C SER A 263 -7.80 -3.89 -11.47
N LEU A 264 -7.88 -3.63 -10.18
CA LEU A 264 -8.28 -2.34 -9.61
C LEU A 264 -7.08 -1.75 -8.86
N VAL A 265 -6.68 -0.54 -9.20
CA VAL A 265 -5.42 0.04 -8.70
C VAL A 265 -5.68 1.36 -8.00
N TRP A 266 -5.30 1.44 -6.73
CA TRP A 266 -5.22 2.71 -6.00
C TRP A 266 -3.79 3.28 -6.09
N HIS A 267 -3.66 4.49 -6.62
CA HIS A 267 -2.38 5.19 -6.77
C HIS A 267 -2.24 6.28 -5.71
N TYR A 268 -1.09 6.34 -5.06
CA TYR A 268 -0.81 7.34 -4.02
C TYR A 268 0.57 7.98 -4.16
N ARG A 269 1.13 7.97 -5.38
CA ARG A 269 2.46 8.51 -5.66
C ARG A 269 2.63 10.00 -5.33
N ASN A 270 1.57 10.78 -5.45
CA ASN A 270 1.59 12.23 -5.23
C ASN A 270 1.07 12.64 -3.84
N VAL A 271 0.83 11.65 -2.97
CA VAL A 271 0.40 11.83 -1.59
C VAL A 271 1.63 12.07 -0.72
N ASP A 272 1.47 12.86 0.35
CA ASP A 272 2.51 12.99 1.39
C ASP A 272 2.95 11.61 1.90
N VAL A 273 4.26 11.42 2.12
CA VAL A 273 4.84 10.09 2.41
C VAL A 273 4.22 9.46 3.65
N TRP A 274 4.03 10.26 4.70
CA TRP A 274 3.51 9.74 5.97
C TRP A 274 2.02 9.40 5.84
N LEU A 275 1.23 10.28 5.22
CA LEU A 275 -0.19 10.02 4.96
C LEU A 275 -0.40 8.81 4.04
N ALA A 276 0.45 8.66 3.02
CA ALA A 276 0.45 7.52 2.11
C ALA A 276 0.65 6.20 2.85
N GLU A 277 1.64 6.12 3.74
CA GLU A 277 1.91 4.92 4.53
C GLU A 277 0.77 4.57 5.48
N LEU A 278 0.19 5.58 6.13
CA LEU A 278 -0.98 5.41 7.00
C LEU A 278 -2.17 4.86 6.20
N ARG A 279 -2.52 5.51 5.09
CA ARG A 279 -3.68 5.18 4.26
C ARG A 279 -3.53 3.85 3.55
N GLN A 280 -2.33 3.51 3.10
CA GLN A 280 -2.04 2.20 2.54
C GLN A 280 -2.37 1.08 3.55
N LYS A 281 -1.96 1.22 4.82
CA LYS A 281 -2.26 0.23 5.87
C LYS A 281 -3.76 0.15 6.16
N GLN A 282 -4.43 1.29 6.29
CA GLN A 282 -5.88 1.35 6.53
C GLN A 282 -6.66 0.72 5.37
N LEU A 283 -6.31 1.04 4.12
CA LEU A 283 -6.93 0.49 2.93
C LEU A 283 -6.76 -1.02 2.84
N ILE A 284 -5.53 -1.53 3.00
CA ILE A 284 -5.27 -2.98 2.96
C ILE A 284 -6.12 -3.68 4.03
N ASN A 285 -6.17 -3.16 5.25
CA ASN A 285 -6.96 -3.75 6.33
C ASN A 285 -8.46 -3.78 6.01
N ALA A 286 -9.00 -2.68 5.47
CA ALA A 286 -10.40 -2.59 5.08
C ALA A 286 -10.75 -3.56 3.94
N LEU A 287 -9.83 -3.77 3.01
CA LEU A 287 -10.03 -4.65 1.85
C LEU A 287 -9.86 -6.14 2.16
N MET A 288 -9.19 -6.54 3.25
CA MET A 288 -8.91 -7.97 3.54
C MET A 288 -10.18 -8.84 3.55
N GLY A 289 -11.27 -8.36 4.17
CA GLY A 289 -12.53 -9.09 4.26
C GLY A 289 -13.19 -9.29 2.89
N PRO A 290 -13.54 -8.20 2.18
CA PRO A 290 -14.15 -8.27 0.85
C PRO A 290 -13.28 -9.04 -0.16
N ALA A 291 -11.96 -8.80 -0.16
CA ALA A 291 -11.05 -9.47 -1.09
C ALA A 291 -11.00 -10.99 -0.85
N SER A 292 -10.95 -11.43 0.41
CA SER A 292 -10.97 -12.87 0.75
C SER A 292 -12.26 -13.54 0.28
N ARG A 293 -13.42 -12.90 0.50
CA ARG A 293 -14.74 -13.43 0.09
C ARG A 293 -14.85 -13.60 -1.43
N LEU A 294 -14.23 -12.69 -2.19
CA LEU A 294 -14.27 -12.67 -3.65
C LEU A 294 -13.08 -13.41 -4.30
N ASN A 295 -12.25 -14.09 -3.51
CA ASN A 295 -11.02 -14.74 -3.95
C ASN A 295 -10.09 -13.79 -4.75
N LEU A 296 -9.96 -12.55 -4.27
CA LEU A 296 -9.08 -11.53 -4.84
C LEU A 296 -7.81 -11.39 -4.00
N GLN A 297 -6.71 -11.06 -4.67
CA GLN A 297 -5.43 -10.77 -4.07
C GLN A 297 -5.20 -9.26 -3.97
N ILE A 298 -4.76 -8.81 -2.79
CA ILE A 298 -4.30 -7.44 -2.55
C ILE A 298 -2.77 -7.42 -2.63
N VAL A 299 -2.24 -6.64 -3.56
CA VAL A 299 -0.81 -6.57 -3.87
C VAL A 299 -0.31 -5.14 -3.68
N PRO A 300 0.46 -4.87 -2.61
CA PRO A 300 1.22 -3.64 -2.48
C PRO A 300 2.28 -3.55 -3.59
N GLY A 301 2.33 -2.43 -4.30
CA GLY A 301 3.33 -2.14 -5.32
C GLY A 301 4.06 -0.82 -5.07
N ASN A 302 4.89 -0.40 -6.03
CA ASN A 302 5.61 0.87 -5.90
C ASN A 302 4.65 2.08 -5.97
N LYS A 303 4.27 2.60 -4.80
CA LYS A 303 3.30 3.69 -4.61
C LYS A 303 1.90 3.38 -5.16
N ILE A 304 1.51 2.10 -5.13
CA ILE A 304 0.18 1.61 -5.51
C ILE A 304 -0.29 0.48 -4.58
N VAL A 305 -1.60 0.29 -4.46
CA VAL A 305 -2.22 -0.96 -3.99
C VAL A 305 -3.05 -1.50 -5.14
N GLU A 306 -2.76 -2.70 -5.60
CA GLU A 306 -3.47 -3.37 -6.70
C GLU A 306 -4.33 -4.52 -6.14
N ILE A 307 -5.58 -4.62 -6.59
CA ILE A 307 -6.49 -5.73 -6.31
C ILE A 307 -6.71 -6.48 -7.61
N LYS A 308 -6.50 -7.80 -7.62
CA LYS A 308 -6.61 -8.63 -8.83
C LYS A 308 -6.94 -10.08 -8.51
N SER A 309 -7.35 -10.87 -9.51
CA SER A 309 -7.45 -12.33 -9.35
C SER A 309 -6.06 -12.96 -9.11
N PRO A 310 -5.95 -13.99 -8.24
CA PRO A 310 -4.71 -14.73 -8.03
C PRO A 310 -4.30 -15.58 -9.25
N ASP A 311 -5.24 -15.89 -10.15
CA ASP A 311 -5.06 -16.85 -11.24
C ASP A 311 -4.12 -16.36 -12.33
N PHE A 312 -3.94 -15.03 -12.45
CA PHE A 312 -3.11 -14.41 -13.48
C PHE A 312 -2.02 -13.55 -12.85
N ASN A 313 -0.79 -14.03 -12.93
CA ASN A 313 0.39 -13.31 -12.48
C ASN A 313 1.58 -13.56 -13.41
N LYS A 314 2.63 -12.72 -13.30
CA LYS A 314 3.84 -12.84 -14.12
C LYS A 314 4.45 -14.26 -14.06
N GLY A 315 4.36 -14.95 -12.93
CA GLY A 315 4.85 -16.32 -12.76
C GLY A 315 4.02 -17.37 -13.48
N SER A 316 2.70 -17.19 -13.58
CA SER A 316 1.83 -18.08 -14.39
C SER A 316 2.20 -18.02 -15.87
N GLU A 317 2.51 -16.84 -16.40
CA GLU A 317 2.97 -16.69 -17.78
C GLU A 317 4.35 -17.31 -17.99
N VAL A 318 5.28 -17.14 -17.04
CA VAL A 318 6.63 -17.74 -17.13
C VAL A 318 6.57 -19.27 -17.23
N LYS A 319 5.53 -19.91 -16.66
CA LYS A 319 5.35 -21.37 -16.69
C LYS A 319 4.72 -21.89 -17.99
N ARG A 320 4.06 -21.04 -18.77
CA ARG A 320 3.40 -21.41 -20.04
C ARG A 320 4.44 -21.71 -21.12
#